data_AF-A0A932IZG9-F1
#
_entry.id   AF-A0A932IZG9-F1
#
_cell.length_a   1.000
_cell.length_b   1.000
_cell.length_c   1.000
_cell.angle_alpha   90.00
_cell.angle_beta   90.00
_cell.angle_gamma   90.00
#
_symmetry.space_group_name_H-M   'P 1'
#
loop_
_entity.id
_entity.type
_entity.pdbx_description
1 polymer ?
#
loop_
_entity_poly.entity_id
_entity_poly.type
_entity_poly.pdbx_seq_one_letter_code
_entity_poly.pdbx_strand_id
1 'polypeptide(L)'
;MDSLNALAIPSRTISPGIHLRLIRTSDLSALSRFEIDNRAWFERHIASRGNYFYLPEGIRGHITHCLEAMCIATTICCVSK
;
A
#
# COMPACT_ATOMS: atom_id res chain seq x y z
N MET A 1 14.11 -16.54 5.38
CA MET A 1 13.77 -15.75 4.17
C MET A 1 12.35 -16.00 3.68
N ASP A 2 11.46 -16.72 4.38
CA ASP A 2 10.06 -16.90 3.93
C ASP A 2 9.12 -17.15 5.12
N SER A 3 8.54 -16.10 5.71
CA SER A 3 7.49 -16.28 6.74
C SER A 3 6.32 -15.28 6.64
N LEU A 4 6.23 -14.52 5.55
CA LEU A 4 5.07 -13.63 5.29
C LEU A 4 4.12 -14.20 4.23
N ASN A 5 4.35 -15.41 3.73
CA ASN A 5 3.53 -16.01 2.67
C ASN A 5 2.23 -16.68 3.17
N ALA A 6 1.95 -16.65 4.47
CA ALA A 6 0.82 -17.37 5.09
C ALA A 6 -0.46 -16.52 5.29
N LEU A 7 -0.46 -15.23 4.93
CA LEU A 7 -1.64 -14.36 5.01
C LEU A 7 -2.10 -13.99 3.59
N ALA A 8 -2.60 -14.97 2.85
CA ALA A 8 -3.10 -14.77 1.50
C ALA A 8 -4.42 -13.99 1.53
N ILE A 9 -4.35 -12.65 1.46
CA ILE A 9 -5.52 -11.86 1.04
C ILE A 9 -5.70 -12.10 -0.46
N PRO A 10 -6.81 -12.72 -0.91
CA PRO A 10 -6.98 -13.05 -2.30
C PRO A 10 -7.12 -11.79 -3.14
N SER A 11 -6.44 -11.78 -4.29
CA SER A 11 -6.76 -10.81 -5.34
C SER A 11 -8.21 -11.00 -5.77
N ARG A 12 -8.94 -9.90 -5.94
CA ARG A 12 -10.36 -9.91 -6.29
C ARG A 12 -10.61 -9.04 -7.53
N THR A 13 -11.31 -9.60 -8.51
CA THR A 13 -11.89 -8.81 -9.60
C THR A 13 -13.18 -8.16 -9.13
N ILE A 14 -13.31 -6.85 -9.29
CA ILE A 14 -14.52 -6.11 -8.88
C ILE A 14 -15.39 -5.68 -10.07
N SER A 15 -14.79 -5.50 -11.23
CA SER A 15 -15.45 -5.22 -12.52
C SER A 15 -14.56 -5.73 -13.66
N PRO A 16 -15.08 -5.92 -14.89
CA PRO A 16 -14.24 -6.27 -16.04
C PRO A 16 -13.07 -5.28 -16.19
N GLY A 17 -11.84 -5.80 -16.19
CA GLY A 17 -10.61 -5.01 -16.28
C GLY A 17 -10.13 -4.35 -14.97
N ILE A 18 -10.85 -4.52 -13.86
CA ILE A 18 -10.44 -3.99 -12.55
C ILE A 18 -10.13 -5.12 -11.57
N HIS A 19 -8.85 -5.25 -11.26
CA HIS A 19 -8.31 -6.24 -10.33
C HIS A 19 -7.72 -5.57 -9.11
N LEU A 20 -8.23 -5.93 -7.94
CA LEU A 20 -7.68 -5.55 -6.65
C LEU A 20 -6.73 -6.64 -6.17
N ARG A 21 -5.55 -6.26 -5.71
CA ARG A 21 -4.59 -7.13 -5.03
C ARG A 21 -3.82 -6.34 -3.99
N LEU A 22 -3.18 -7.05 -3.07
CA LEU A 22 -2.27 -6.42 -2.13
C LEU A 22 -1.12 -5.71 -2.88
N ILE A 23 -0.73 -4.56 -2.36
CA ILE A 23 0.40 -3.79 -2.85
C ILE A 23 1.70 -4.58 -2.65
N ARG A 24 2.67 -4.42 -3.56
CA ARG A 24 3.97 -5.09 -3.50
C ARG A 24 5.09 -4.06 -3.66
N THR A 25 6.29 -4.40 -3.19
CA THR A 25 7.48 -3.55 -3.39
C THR A 25 7.78 -3.29 -4.86
N SER A 26 7.46 -4.22 -5.76
CA SER A 26 7.58 -4.07 -7.21
C SER A 26 6.65 -3.00 -7.80
N ASP A 27 5.63 -2.55 -7.06
CA ASP A 27 4.68 -1.53 -7.52
C ASP A 27 5.20 -0.10 -7.33
N LEU A 28 6.39 0.06 -6.72
CA LEU A 28 6.96 1.36 -6.36
C LEU A 28 6.94 2.38 -7.50
N SER A 29 7.35 1.98 -8.70
CA SER A 29 7.39 2.89 -9.85
C SER A 29 5.99 3.35 -10.27
N ALA A 30 5.04 2.41 -10.38
CA ALA A 30 3.66 2.72 -10.77
C ALA A 30 2.96 3.57 -9.71
N LEU A 31 3.14 3.26 -8.43
CA LEU A 31 2.59 4.03 -7.32
C LEU A 31 3.20 5.43 -7.25
N SER A 32 4.51 5.55 -7.47
CA SER A 32 5.20 6.84 -7.46
C SER A 32 4.64 7.80 -8.49
N ARG A 33 4.48 7.32 -9.73
CA ARG A 33 3.84 8.10 -10.78
C ARG A 33 2.41 8.51 -10.40
N PHE A 34 1.61 7.58 -9.90
CA PHE A 34 0.24 7.85 -9.47
C PHE A 34 0.17 8.95 -8.40
N GLU A 35 1.00 8.85 -7.36
CA GLU A 35 1.00 9.82 -6.25
C GLU A 35 1.43 11.23 -6.73
N ILE A 36 2.43 11.31 -7.62
CA ILE A 36 2.90 12.59 -8.18
C ILE A 36 1.83 13.20 -9.09
N ASP A 37 1.28 12.43 -10.03
CA ASP A 37 0.28 12.89 -11.01
C ASP A 37 -0.98 13.42 -10.30
N ASN A 38 -1.31 12.86 -9.13
CA ASN A 38 -2.50 13.23 -8.35
C ASN A 38 -2.21 14.17 -7.17
N ARG A 39 -0.95 14.58 -6.94
CA ARG A 39 -0.54 15.38 -5.77
C ARG A 39 -1.40 16.63 -5.57
N ALA A 40 -1.57 17.42 -6.63
CA ALA A 40 -2.34 18.67 -6.56
C ALA A 40 -3.83 18.40 -6.23
N TRP A 41 -4.37 17.27 -6.66
CA TRP A 41 -5.72 16.88 -6.29
C TRP A 41 -5.79 16.44 -4.82
N PHE A 42 -4.84 15.63 -4.35
CA PHE A 42 -4.78 15.19 -2.95
C PHE A 42 -4.63 16.37 -1.98
N GLU A 43 -3.67 17.26 -2.19
CA GLU A 43 -3.39 18.37 -1.26
C GLU A 43 -4.56 19.37 -1.14
N ARG A 44 -5.50 19.36 -2.08
CA ARG A 44 -6.76 20.13 -1.98
C ARG A 44 -7.84 19.45 -1.14
N HIS A 45 -7.80 18.13 -1.02
CA HIS A 45 -8.90 17.35 -0.43
C HIS A 45 -8.51 16.55 0.81
N ILE A 46 -7.23 16.31 1.04
CA ILE A 46 -6.69 15.62 2.21
C ILE A 46 -5.47 16.35 2.76
N ALA A 47 -5.17 16.13 4.04
CA ALA A 47 -3.99 16.69 4.67
C ALA A 47 -2.72 16.29 3.90
N SER A 48 -1.85 17.27 3.64
CA SER A 48 -0.58 17.03 2.96
C SER A 48 0.27 16.03 3.75
N ARG A 49 0.87 15.08 3.04
CA ARG A 49 1.81 14.10 3.60
C ARG A 49 3.26 14.62 3.61
N GLY A 50 3.47 15.87 3.19
CA GLY A 50 4.78 16.50 3.08
C GLY A 50 5.55 16.12 1.81
N ASN A 51 6.55 16.95 1.46
CA ASN A 51 7.33 16.79 0.22
C ASN A 51 8.10 15.46 0.14
N TYR A 52 8.58 14.97 1.30
CA TYR A 52 9.35 13.71 1.36
C TYR A 52 8.52 12.50 0.93
N PHE A 53 7.20 12.53 1.12
CA PHE A 53 6.31 11.44 0.73
C PHE A 53 6.38 11.15 -0.78
N TYR A 54 6.57 12.17 -1.62
CA TYR A 54 6.58 12.04 -3.08
C TYR A 54 7.94 11.61 -3.65
N LEU A 55 8.95 11.36 -2.80
CA LEU A 55 10.24 10.80 -3.22
C LEU A 55 10.17 9.26 -3.26
N PRO A 56 10.98 8.59 -4.10
CA PRO A 56 11.02 7.12 -4.15
C PRO A 56 11.21 6.45 -2.78
N GLU A 57 12.00 7.06 -1.90
CA GLU A 57 12.29 6.62 -0.53
C GLU A 57 11.04 6.71 0.35
N GLY A 58 10.31 7.82 0.26
CA GLY A 58 9.07 8.05 1.00
C GLY A 58 8.00 7.03 0.61
N ILE A 59 7.82 6.80 -0.69
CA ILE A 59 6.81 5.86 -1.21
C ILE A 59 7.18 4.42 -0.88
N ARG A 60 8.47 4.06 -0.97
CA ARG A 60 8.95 2.74 -0.52
C ARG A 60 8.70 2.53 0.96
N GLY A 61 9.00 3.52 1.80
CA GLY A 61 8.70 3.48 3.22
C GLY A 61 7.20 3.33 3.50
N HIS A 62 6.36 4.01 2.72
CA HIS A 62 4.90 3.88 2.81
C HIS A 62 4.40 2.48 2.44
N ILE A 63 4.91 1.88 1.36
CA ILE A 63 4.58 0.49 0.98
C ILE A 63 4.93 -0.47 2.13
N THR A 64 6.14 -0.35 2.68
CA THR A 64 6.58 -1.18 3.82
C THR A 64 5.65 -0.99 5.01
N HIS A 65 5.34 0.26 5.39
CA HIS A 65 4.43 0.55 6.48
C HIS A 65 3.04 -0.07 6.28
N CYS A 66 2.48 0.01 5.07
CA CYS A 66 1.19 -0.60 4.75
C CYS A 66 1.21 -2.13 4.88
N LEU A 67 2.30 -2.78 4.45
CA LEU A 67 2.47 -4.23 4.53
C LEU A 67 2.65 -4.70 5.99
N GLU A 68 3.40 -3.94 6.79
CA GLU A 68 3.59 -4.21 8.22
C GLU A 68 2.29 -4.00 9.01
N ALA A 69 1.56 -2.91 8.75
CA ALA A 69 0.28 -2.64 9.39
C ALA A 69 -0.75 -3.74 9.10
N MET A 70 -0.73 -4.31 7.89
CA MET A 70 -1.56 -5.47 7.54
C MET A 70 -1.18 -6.72 8.34
N CYS A 71 0.12 -6.97 8.53
CA CYS A 71 0.60 -8.09 9.33
C CYS A 71 0.13 -7.95 10.79
N ILE A 72 0.26 -6.75 11.38
CA ILE A 72 -0.18 -6.46 12.75
C ILE A 72 -1.69 -6.65 12.90
N ALA A 73 -2.49 -6.09 11.98
CA ALA A 73 -3.94 -6.23 12.02
C ALA A 73 -4.37 -7.70 11.95
N THR A 74 -3.67 -8.51 11.17
CA THR A 74 -3.96 -9.94 11.07
C THR A 74 -3.52 -10.71 12.32
N THR A 75 -2.36 -10.38 12.91
CA THR A 75 -1.91 -10.98 14.17
C THR A 75 -2.88 -10.68 15.31
N ILE A 76 -3.39 -9.44 15.43
CA ILE A 76 -4.37 -9.08 16.46
C ILE A 76 -5.68 -9.88 16.27
N CYS A 77 -6.17 -10.03 15.03
CA CYS A 77 -7.35 -10.86 14.77
C CYS A 77 -7.14 -12.36 15.04
N CYS A 78 -5.90 -12.87 14.99
CA CYS A 78 -5.59 -14.29 15.19
C CYS A 78 -5.15 -14.68 16.60
N VAL A 79 -4.81 -13.72 17.47
CA VAL A 79 -4.40 -13.97 18.88
C VAL A 79 -5.55 -13.76 19.87
N SER A 80 -6.72 -13.30 19.41
CA SER A 80 -7.95 -13.19 20.23
C SER A 80 -8.86 -14.44 20.19
N LYS A 81 -8.29 -15.65 20.07
CA LYS A 81 -9.02 -16.91 20.29
C LYS A 81 -8.59 -17.57 21.60
#